data_AF-A0A097AQZ7-F1
#
_entry.id   AF-A0A097AQZ7-F1
#
_cell.length_a   1.000
_cell.length_b   1.000
_cell.length_c   1.000
_cell.angle_alpha   90.00
_cell.angle_beta   90.00
_cell.angle_gamma   90.00
#
_symmetry.space_group_name_H-M   'P 1'
#
loop_
_entity.id
_entity.type
_entity.pdbx_description
1 polymer ?
#
loop_
_entity_poly.entity_id
_entity_poly.type
_entity_poly.pdbx_seq_one_letter_code
_entity_poly.pdbx_strand_id
1 'polypeptide(L)'
;MDSLHTRGDAEILAYLFPGISAMTIWKVVQEIGERLKKESERKREAVFECGEIPEGKEETNKLYIEGDGVIIKLQRADKSKGEIKHFVIYEGKKEVSQSRYKLKNKLVISGLAEGTFI
;
A
#
# COMPACT_ATOMS: atom_id res chain seq x y z
N MET A 1 -6.36 -13.43 -19.06
CA MET A 1 -5.40 -13.17 -17.98
C MET A 1 -4.41 -14.29 -18.08
N ASP A 2 -3.25 -13.99 -18.67
CA ASP A 2 -2.14 -14.92 -18.61
C ASP A 2 -1.79 -15.08 -17.14
N SER A 3 -2.13 -16.25 -16.63
CA SER A 3 -2.01 -16.66 -15.24
C SER A 3 -0.57 -16.66 -14.71
N LEU A 4 0.41 -16.21 -15.49
CA LEU A 4 1.83 -16.48 -15.27
C LEU A 4 2.48 -15.60 -14.17
N HIS A 5 2.03 -14.37 -13.93
CA HIS A 5 2.73 -13.47 -12.99
C HIS A 5 2.20 -13.55 -11.54
N THR A 6 0.88 -13.59 -11.35
CA THR A 6 0.29 -13.84 -10.02
C THR A 6 0.48 -15.29 -9.56
N ARG A 7 0.76 -16.22 -10.48
CA ARG A 7 1.24 -17.56 -10.13
C ARG A 7 2.60 -17.51 -9.47
N GLY A 8 3.54 -16.68 -9.92
CA GLY A 8 4.89 -16.63 -9.33
C GLY A 8 4.90 -16.28 -7.84
N ASP A 9 4.17 -15.24 -7.43
CA ASP A 9 4.09 -14.86 -6.01
C ASP A 9 3.30 -15.88 -5.17
N ALA A 10 2.23 -16.44 -5.75
CA ALA A 10 1.47 -17.50 -5.11
C ALA A 10 2.25 -18.82 -5.04
N GLU A 11 3.19 -19.06 -5.96
CA GLU A 11 4.13 -20.18 -5.97
C GLU A 11 5.21 -20.00 -4.89
N ILE A 12 5.74 -18.80 -4.70
CA ILE A 12 6.63 -18.49 -3.56
C ILE A 12 5.90 -18.74 -2.24
N LEU A 13 4.67 -18.25 -2.10
CA LEU A 13 3.89 -18.47 -0.89
C LEU A 13 3.49 -19.95 -0.73
N ALA A 14 3.13 -20.66 -1.79
CA ALA A 14 2.84 -22.09 -1.74
C ALA A 14 4.10 -22.92 -1.40
N TYR A 15 5.28 -22.48 -1.83
CA TYR A 15 6.57 -23.07 -1.43
C TYR A 15 6.82 -22.90 0.08
N LEU A 16 6.51 -21.71 0.63
CA LEU A 16 6.63 -21.45 2.07
C LEU A 16 5.54 -22.18 2.90
N PHE A 17 4.39 -22.46 2.31
CA PHE A 17 3.25 -23.12 2.95
C PHE A 17 2.82 -24.38 2.19
N PRO A 18 3.63 -25.46 2.26
CA PRO A 18 3.36 -26.70 1.54
C PRO A 18 2.02 -27.31 2.00
N GLY A 19 1.20 -27.74 1.04
CA GLY A 19 -0.15 -28.26 1.28
C GLY A 19 -1.28 -27.25 1.08
N ILE A 20 -0.96 -25.97 0.88
CA ILE A 20 -1.94 -24.93 0.53
C ILE A 20 -1.80 -24.60 -0.96
N SER A 21 -2.92 -24.64 -1.70
CA SER A 21 -2.89 -24.29 -3.12
C SER A 21 -2.67 -22.78 -3.33
N ALA A 22 -1.98 -22.42 -4.41
CA ALA A 22 -1.84 -21.03 -4.85
C ALA A 22 -3.20 -20.30 -4.97
N MET A 23 -4.25 -21.01 -5.39
CA MET A 23 -5.61 -20.47 -5.48
C MET A 23 -6.23 -20.18 -4.11
N THR A 24 -5.93 -21.00 -3.10
CA THR A 24 -6.37 -20.76 -1.72
C THR A 24 -5.71 -19.50 -1.17
N ILE A 25 -4.40 -19.35 -1.38
CA ILE A 25 -3.63 -18.16 -0.98
C ILE A 25 -4.19 -16.92 -1.67
N TRP A 26 -4.45 -17.00 -2.98
CA TRP A 26 -5.04 -15.92 -3.75
C TRP A 26 -6.39 -15.46 -3.17
N LYS A 27 -7.30 -16.39 -2.85
CA LYS A 27 -8.61 -16.06 -2.25
C LYS A 27 -8.46 -15.34 -0.92
N VAL A 28 -7.55 -15.79 -0.05
CA VAL A 28 -7.29 -15.15 1.25
C VAL A 28 -6.75 -13.74 1.07
N VAL A 29 -5.82 -13.53 0.13
CA VAL A 29 -5.28 -12.20 -0.19
C VAL A 29 -6.40 -11.27 -0.68
N GLN A 30 -7.30 -11.76 -1.53
CA GLN A 30 -8.45 -10.97 -1.99
C GLN A 30 -9.39 -10.59 -0.83
N GLU A 31 -9.76 -11.53 0.03
CA GLU A 31 -10.64 -11.28 1.17
C GLU A 31 -10.05 -10.25 2.14
N ILE A 32 -8.77 -10.40 2.50
CA ILE A 32 -8.06 -9.44 3.35
C ILE A 32 -8.00 -8.07 2.67
N GLY A 33 -7.70 -8.04 1.37
CA GLY A 33 -7.65 -6.80 0.58
C GLY A 33 -8.99 -6.05 0.58
N GLU A 34 -10.11 -6.75 0.40
CA GLU A 34 -11.44 -6.16 0.46
C GLU A 34 -11.78 -5.59 1.84
N ARG A 35 -11.39 -6.29 2.91
CA ARG A 35 -11.57 -5.81 4.29
C ARG A 35 -10.77 -4.53 4.54
N LEU A 36 -9.50 -4.53 4.16
CA LEU A 36 -8.62 -3.35 4.30
C LEU A 36 -9.14 -2.16 3.48
N LYS A 37 -9.67 -2.41 2.27
CA LYS A 37 -10.27 -1.38 1.43
C LYS A 37 -11.46 -0.72 2.13
N LYS A 38 -12.40 -1.53 2.65
CA LYS A 38 -13.58 -1.02 3.39
C LYS A 38 -13.19 -0.25 4.65
N GLU A 39 -12.18 -0.71 5.39
CA GLU A 39 -11.66 0.01 6.55
C GLU A 39 -11.03 1.35 6.17
N SER A 40 -10.29 1.40 5.06
CA SER A 40 -9.71 2.63 4.52
C SER A 40 -10.78 3.64 4.07
N GLU A 41 -11.82 3.17 3.37
CA GLU A 41 -12.96 3.99 2.94
C GLU A 41 -13.68 4.62 4.13
N ARG A 42 -13.99 3.82 5.17
CA ARG A 42 -14.61 4.34 6.40
C ARG A 42 -13.77 5.40 7.09
N LYS A 43 -12.44 5.18 7.21
CA LYS A 43 -11.53 6.18 7.80
C LYS A 43 -11.47 7.45 6.97
N ARG A 44 -11.51 7.33 5.65
CA ARG A 44 -11.56 8.48 4.74
C ARG A 44 -12.85 9.27 4.94
N GLU A 45 -13.99 8.61 4.95
CA GLU A 45 -15.31 9.24 5.16
C GLU A 45 -15.38 9.96 6.51
N ALA A 46 -14.96 9.28 7.59
CA ALA A 46 -14.88 9.88 8.93
C ALA A 46 -14.12 11.21 8.94
N VAL A 47 -12.93 11.25 8.33
CA VAL A 47 -12.09 12.46 8.30
C VAL A 47 -12.60 13.53 7.33
N PHE A 48 -12.87 13.15 6.08
CA PHE A 48 -13.12 14.11 5.00
C PHE A 48 -14.58 14.50 4.83
N GLU A 49 -15.52 13.66 5.28
CA GLU A 49 -16.96 13.89 5.12
C GLU A 49 -17.64 14.19 6.46
N CYS A 50 -17.20 13.54 7.55
CA CYS A 50 -17.76 13.78 8.89
C CYS A 50 -16.94 14.76 9.74
N GLY A 51 -15.75 15.16 9.28
CA GLY A 51 -14.88 16.10 10.00
C GLY A 51 -14.27 15.54 11.29
N GLU A 52 -14.22 14.21 11.44
CA GLU A 52 -13.53 13.59 12.56
C GLU A 52 -12.04 13.89 12.49
N ILE A 53 -11.47 14.35 13.60
CA ILE A 53 -10.04 14.60 13.73
C ILE A 53 -9.43 13.37 14.43
N PRO A 54 -8.64 12.53 13.73
CA PRO A 54 -8.04 11.36 14.34
C PRO A 54 -7.07 11.78 15.43
N GLU A 55 -7.08 11.07 16.56
CA GLU A 55 -6.08 11.26 17.61
C GLU A 55 -4.69 10.82 17.12
N GLY A 56 -3.71 11.73 17.25
CA GLY A 56 -2.31 11.41 17.03
C GLY A 56 -1.73 10.61 18.19
N LYS A 57 -0.87 9.64 17.88
CA LYS A 57 -0.15 8.86 18.91
C LYS A 57 1.14 9.54 19.38
N GLU A 58 1.76 10.31 18.48
CA GLU A 58 3.05 10.94 18.69
C GLU A 58 3.03 12.33 18.04
N GLU A 59 3.76 13.27 18.63
CA GLU A 59 3.96 14.62 18.10
C GLU A 59 5.41 14.80 17.68
N THR A 60 5.64 15.51 16.57
CA THR A 60 6.98 15.85 16.09
C THR A 60 7.03 17.29 15.60
N ASN A 61 8.17 17.96 15.82
CA ASN A 61 8.40 19.31 15.32
C ASN A 61 8.49 19.39 13.79
N LYS A 62 8.91 18.29 13.13
CA LYS A 62 9.09 18.22 11.68
C LYS A 62 8.67 16.85 11.16
N LEU A 63 7.78 16.86 10.18
CA LEU A 63 7.36 15.67 9.44
C LEU A 63 7.65 15.89 7.95
N TYR A 64 8.35 14.94 7.35
CA TYR A 64 8.65 14.91 5.93
C TYR A 64 7.72 13.91 5.25
N ILE A 65 7.15 14.28 4.11
CA ILE A 65 6.31 13.42 3.28
C ILE A 65 6.83 13.50 1.85
N GLU A 66 7.27 12.36 1.33
CA GLU A 66 7.68 12.19 -0.06
C GLU A 66 6.67 11.29 -0.76
N GLY A 67 6.22 11.69 -1.95
CA GLY A 67 5.21 10.96 -2.72
C GLY A 67 5.64 10.76 -4.17
N ASP A 68 5.37 9.58 -4.71
CA ASP A 68 5.56 9.23 -6.13
C ASP A 68 4.33 8.44 -6.64
N GLY A 69 4.16 8.39 -7.96
CA GLY A 69 3.02 7.75 -8.62
C GLY A 69 3.46 6.97 -9.85
N VAL A 70 3.09 5.69 -9.92
CA VAL A 70 3.35 4.83 -11.10
C VAL A 70 2.05 4.43 -11.74
N ILE A 71 1.91 4.71 -13.03
CA ILE A 71 0.76 4.31 -13.83
C ILE A 71 0.92 2.86 -14.29
N ILE A 72 -0.06 2.03 -14.00
CA ILE A 72 -0.12 0.63 -14.42
C ILE A 72 -1.32 0.37 -15.31
N LYS A 73 -1.20 -0.60 -16.22
CA LYS A 73 -2.34 -1.13 -16.97
C LYS A 73 -3.11 -2.09 -16.09
N LEU A 74 -4.42 -1.89 -15.97
CA LEU A 74 -5.29 -2.79 -15.23
C LEU A 74 -5.79 -3.88 -16.17
N GLN A 75 -5.98 -5.09 -15.64
CA GLN A 75 -6.57 -6.21 -16.37
C GLN A 75 -7.94 -6.50 -15.80
N ARG A 76 -8.93 -6.72 -16.69
CA ARG A 76 -10.31 -7.10 -16.28
C ARG A 76 -10.92 -6.10 -15.29
N ALA A 77 -10.66 -4.81 -15.48
CA ALA A 77 -11.26 -3.71 -14.74
C ALA A 77 -11.95 -2.76 -15.72
N ASP A 78 -12.95 -2.02 -15.24
CA ASP A 78 -13.70 -1.06 -16.07
C ASP A 78 -12.79 0.06 -16.62
N LYS A 79 -11.76 0.42 -15.85
CA LYS A 79 -10.70 1.35 -16.26
C LYS A 79 -9.49 0.57 -16.79
N SER A 80 -8.91 1.05 -17.89
CA SER A 80 -7.74 0.43 -18.53
C SER A 80 -6.41 0.73 -17.81
N LYS A 81 -6.39 1.78 -16.98
CA LYS A 81 -5.21 2.23 -16.22
C LYS A 81 -5.59 2.56 -14.77
N GLY A 82 -4.63 2.41 -13.88
CA GLY A 82 -4.69 2.81 -12.47
C GLY A 82 -3.34 3.40 -12.06
N GLU A 83 -3.31 4.16 -10.97
CA GLU A 83 -2.09 4.76 -10.45
C GLU A 83 -1.78 4.17 -9.08
N ILE A 84 -0.59 3.59 -8.91
CA ILE A 84 -0.09 3.23 -7.59
C ILE A 84 0.57 4.48 -7.02
N LYS A 85 -0.01 5.03 -5.95
CA LYS A 85 0.61 6.10 -5.17
C LYS A 85 1.48 5.50 -4.08
N HIS A 86 2.71 5.97 -3.96
CA HIS A 86 3.69 5.54 -2.98
C HIS A 86 4.13 6.73 -2.15
N PHE A 87 3.96 6.64 -0.83
CA PHE A 87 4.35 7.68 0.12
C PHE A 87 5.34 7.15 1.14
N VAL A 88 6.35 7.96 1.43
CA VAL A 88 7.31 7.75 2.51
C VAL A 88 7.21 8.94 3.47
N ILE A 89 6.86 8.65 4.71
CA ILE A 89 6.66 9.63 5.78
C ILE A 89 7.74 9.39 6.84
N TYR A 90 8.42 10.43 7.31
CA TYR A 90 9.51 10.29 8.28
C TYR A 90 9.81 11.60 9.04
N GLU A 91 10.53 11.51 10.14
CA GLU A 91 10.80 12.65 11.05
C GLU A 91 12.24 13.21 10.95
N GLY A 92 12.89 12.95 9.83
CA GLY A 92 14.28 13.31 9.58
C GLY A 92 15.23 12.11 9.45
N LYS A 93 16.53 12.39 9.41
CA LYS A 93 17.59 11.41 9.13
C LYS A 93 18.50 11.27 10.35
N LYS A 94 18.82 10.02 10.72
CA LYS A 94 19.76 9.68 11.79
C LYS A 94 20.97 8.97 11.21
N GLU A 95 22.16 9.46 11.49
CA GLU A 95 23.40 8.76 11.11
C GLU A 95 23.50 7.44 11.90
N VAL A 96 23.82 6.35 11.19
CA VAL A 96 23.97 5.00 11.76
C VAL A 96 25.40 4.46 11.62
N SER A 97 26.19 5.03 10.73
CA SER A 97 27.65 4.89 10.62
C SER A 97 28.17 5.96 9.68
N GLN A 98 29.49 6.11 9.57
CA GLN A 98 30.15 7.07 8.65
C GLN A 98 29.41 7.21 7.31
N SER A 99 28.80 8.38 7.10
CA SER A 99 28.08 8.76 5.87
C SER A 99 26.85 7.90 5.50
N ARG A 100 26.36 7.05 6.41
CA ARG A 100 25.13 6.27 6.24
C ARG A 100 24.04 6.76 7.19
N TYR A 101 22.88 7.04 6.62
CA TYR A 101 21.73 7.59 7.33
C TYR A 101 20.52 6.68 7.21
N LYS A 102 19.72 6.59 8.27
CA LYS A 102 18.41 5.95 8.30
C LYS A 102 17.33 6.99 8.55
N LEU A 103 16.17 6.81 7.92
CA LEU A 103 14.99 7.63 8.18
C LEU A 103 14.43 7.30 9.58
N LYS A 104 14.23 8.32 10.41
CA LYS A 104 13.62 8.20 11.75
C LYS A 104 12.10 8.03 11.60
N ASN A 105 11.52 7.09 12.34
CA ASN A 105 10.07 6.84 12.39
C ASN A 105 9.45 6.73 10.98
N LYS A 106 10.13 5.99 10.10
CA LYS A 106 9.71 5.82 8.70
C LYS A 106 8.40 5.02 8.64
N LEU A 107 7.39 5.62 8.02
CA LEU A 107 6.16 4.97 7.60
C LEU A 107 6.11 4.95 6.06
N VAL A 108 5.74 3.81 5.49
CA VAL A 108 5.56 3.64 4.04
C VAL A 108 4.12 3.28 3.78
N ILE A 109 3.47 4.01 2.87
CA ILE A 109 2.10 3.76 2.48
C ILE A 109 2.08 3.61 0.96
N SER A 110 1.37 2.61 0.47
CA SER A 110 1.15 2.44 -0.96
C SER A 110 -0.27 1.99 -1.22
N GLY A 111 -0.88 2.53 -2.26
CA GLY A 111 -2.27 2.23 -2.58
C GLY A 111 -2.58 2.49 -4.05
N LEU A 112 -3.50 1.69 -4.59
CA LEU A 112 -4.07 1.96 -5.90
C LEU A 112 -5.10 3.09 -5.75
N ALA A 113 -4.87 4.18 -6.47
CA ALA A 113 -5.81 5.28 -6.60
C ALA A 113 -6.37 5.33 -8.02
N GLU A 114 -7.55 5.94 -8.15
CA GLU A 114 -8.03 6.36 -9.45
C GLU A 114 -7.11 7.47 -9.97
N GLY A 115 -6.48 7.25 -11.11
CA GLY A 115 -5.74 8.31 -11.79
C GLY A 115 -6.68 9.09 -12.72
N THR A 116 -6.54 10.42 -12.73
CA THR A 116 -7.07 11.24 -13.82
C THR A 116 -6.05 11.19 -14.94
N PHE A 117 -6.32 10.40 -15.97
CA PHE A 117 -5.46 10.26 -17.13
C PHE A 117 -5.98 11.18 -18.23
N ILE A 118 -5.14 12.12 -18.68
CA ILE A 118 -5.40 12.98 -19.86
C ILE A 118 -5.09 12.20 -21.13
#